data_AF-A0A2G2G587-F1
#
_entry.id   AF-A0A2G2G587-F1
#
_cell.length_a   1.000
_cell.length_b   1.000
_cell.length_c   1.000
_cell.angle_alpha   90.00
_cell.angle_beta   90.00
_cell.angle_gamma   90.00
#
_symmetry.space_group_name_H-M   'P 1'
#
loop_
_entity.id
_entity.type
_entity.pdbx_description
1 polymer ?
#
loop_
_entity_poly.entity_id
_entity_poly.type
_entity_poly.pdbx_seq_one_letter_code
_entity_poly.pdbx_strand_id
1 'polypeptide(L)'
;MHTLQIAEPILDGYKNEKLSEERIHFLITQANEQLNEISQNKEIYDGFLEQVNAPQKVDNIILWMLLMSNEGICDEYISEFNKGFREIIPVSDLADLLLYLVYSKKIKNIELDGFKYLLEYEEEGIEEADQFCFTNVLLYIQKLKEVQIEF
;
A
#
# COMPACT_ATOMS: atom_id res chain seq x y z
N MET A 1 -14.22 -0.32 5.39
CA MET A 1 -13.73 -0.09 6.77
C MET A 1 -13.02 1.25 6.80
N HIS A 2 -13.45 2.22 7.63
CA HIS A 2 -12.72 3.48 7.75
C HIS A 2 -11.52 3.28 8.68
N THR A 3 -10.29 3.34 8.16
CA THR A 3 -9.05 3.13 8.94
C THR A 3 -8.91 4.09 10.13
N LEU A 4 -9.60 5.23 10.13
CA LEU A 4 -9.70 6.15 11.27
C LEU A 4 -10.55 5.65 12.45
N GLN A 5 -11.32 4.57 12.29
CA GLN A 5 -12.12 3.95 13.35
C GLN A 5 -11.26 3.14 14.35
N ILE A 6 -9.98 2.88 14.05
CA ILE A 6 -9.07 2.19 14.99
C ILE A 6 -8.89 3.05 16.24
N ALA A 7 -9.16 2.50 17.42
CA ALA A 7 -9.07 3.23 18.68
C ALA A 7 -7.62 3.65 18.99
N GLU A 8 -7.43 4.86 19.54
CA GLU A 8 -6.11 5.42 19.85
C GLU A 8 -5.25 4.51 20.75
N PRO A 9 -5.78 3.91 21.84
CA PRO A 9 -4.99 3.02 22.69
C PRO A 9 -4.47 1.77 21.96
N ILE A 10 -5.17 1.33 20.91
CA ILE A 10 -4.73 0.19 20.08
C ILE A 10 -3.56 0.63 19.19
N LEU A 11 -3.60 1.84 18.63
CA LEU A 11 -2.51 2.39 17.81
C LEU A 11 -1.26 2.63 18.67
N ASP A 12 -1.42 3.21 19.86
CA ASP A 12 -0.34 3.45 20.81
C ASP A 12 0.29 2.13 21.28
N GLY A 13 -0.55 1.15 21.67
CA GLY A 13 -0.08 -0.18 22.08
C GLY A 13 0.67 -0.88 20.95
N TYR A 14 0.13 -0.87 19.74
CA TYR A 14 0.78 -1.48 18.59
C TYR A 14 2.12 -0.81 18.24
N LYS A 15 2.18 0.53 18.28
CA LYS A 15 3.41 1.28 18.03
C LYS A 15 4.49 1.00 19.10
N ASN A 16 4.09 0.91 20.37
CA ASN A 16 5.02 0.72 21.47
C ASN A 16 5.47 -0.73 21.68
N GLU A 17 4.62 -1.70 21.33
CA GLU A 17 4.85 -3.12 21.65
C GLU A 17 5.29 -3.96 20.44
N LYS A 18 4.87 -3.58 19.22
CA LYS A 18 5.04 -4.41 18.02
C LYS A 18 5.80 -3.73 16.89
N LEU A 19 5.70 -2.40 16.77
CA LEU A 19 6.22 -1.67 15.62
C LEU A 19 7.43 -0.79 15.99
N SER A 20 8.60 -1.41 16.09
CA SER A 20 9.83 -0.70 16.44
C SER A 20 10.17 0.42 15.44
N GLU A 21 10.91 1.42 15.89
CA GLU A 21 11.40 2.49 14.99
C GLU A 21 12.32 1.92 13.90
N GLU A 22 13.15 0.93 14.25
CA GLU A 22 14.01 0.23 13.29
C GLU A 22 13.21 -0.47 12.20
N ARG A 23 12.11 -1.16 12.56
CA ARG A 23 11.22 -1.82 11.60
C ARG A 23 10.57 -0.81 10.66
N ILE A 24 10.10 0.32 11.18
CA ILE A 24 9.51 1.38 10.36
C ILE A 24 10.55 1.99 9.43
N HIS A 25 11.74 2.28 9.94
CA HIS A 25 12.81 2.83 9.12
C HIS A 25 13.20 1.86 8.00
N PHE A 26 13.33 0.57 8.30
CA PHE A 26 13.56 -0.47 7.30
C PHE A 26 12.48 -0.48 6.22
N LEU A 27 11.21 -0.49 6.60
CA LEU A 27 10.08 -0.54 5.66
C LEU A 27 10.00 0.71 4.78
N ILE A 28 10.22 1.90 5.36
CA ILE A 28 10.25 3.15 4.60
C ILE A 28 11.42 3.17 3.60
N THR A 29 12.60 2.73 4.03
CA THR A 29 13.78 2.64 3.15
C THR A 29 13.51 1.68 2.01
N GLN A 30 13.02 0.47 2.30
CA GLN A 30 12.62 -0.52 1.28
C GLN A 30 11.59 0.07 0.31
N ALA A 31 10.55 0.72 0.82
CA ALA A 31 9.50 1.31 -0.01
C ALA A 31 10.06 2.35 -1.01
N ASN A 32 10.93 3.23 -0.53
CA ASN A 32 11.56 4.25 -1.37
C ASN A 32 12.54 3.64 -2.37
N GLU A 33 13.34 2.65 -1.98
CA GLU A 33 14.28 1.97 -2.88
C GLU A 33 13.53 1.30 -4.05
N GLN A 34 12.44 0.59 -3.75
CA GLN A 34 11.66 -0.12 -4.76
C GLN A 34 10.89 0.84 -5.69
N LEU A 35 10.37 1.95 -5.15
CA LEU A 35 9.76 3.01 -5.98
C LEU A 35 10.79 3.72 -6.86
N ASN A 36 11.98 3.99 -6.34
CA ASN A 36 13.06 4.56 -7.13
C ASN A 36 13.51 3.63 -8.24
N GLU A 37 13.46 2.32 -8.00
CA GLU A 37 13.86 1.32 -8.97
C GLU A 37 12.82 1.14 -10.08
N ILE A 38 11.54 0.92 -9.75
CA ILE A 38 10.47 0.80 -10.75
C ILE A 38 10.39 2.05 -11.62
N SER A 39 10.62 3.25 -11.06
CA SER A 39 10.65 4.50 -11.83
C SER A 39 11.81 4.61 -12.84
N GLN A 40 12.82 3.73 -12.78
CA GLN A 40 13.83 3.62 -13.83
C GLN A 40 13.29 2.96 -15.11
N ASN A 41 12.26 2.13 -15.00
CA ASN A 41 11.53 1.60 -16.15
C ASN A 41 10.23 2.38 -16.33
N LYS A 42 10.25 3.37 -17.23
CA LYS A 42 9.11 4.26 -17.47
C LYS A 42 7.86 3.53 -17.93
N GLU A 43 8.00 2.45 -18.70
CA GLU A 43 6.86 1.72 -19.24
C GLU A 43 6.05 1.08 -18.11
N ILE A 44 6.73 0.34 -17.24
CA ILE A 44 6.10 -0.30 -16.07
C ILE A 44 5.61 0.77 -15.08
N TYR A 45 6.40 1.82 -14.87
CA TYR A 45 6.04 2.87 -13.91
C TYR A 45 4.84 3.72 -14.34
N ASP A 46 4.78 4.12 -15.61
CA ASP A 46 3.65 4.89 -16.13
C ASP A 46 2.40 3.99 -16.18
N GLY A 47 2.54 2.72 -16.59
CA GLY A 47 1.46 1.72 -16.54
C GLY A 47 0.93 1.50 -15.12
N PHE A 48 1.83 1.42 -14.13
CA PHE A 48 1.48 1.40 -12.72
C PHE A 48 0.66 2.63 -12.32
N LEU A 49 1.16 3.84 -12.59
CA LEU A 49 0.49 5.09 -12.19
C LEU A 49 -0.90 5.24 -12.84
N GLU A 50 -1.04 4.81 -14.10
CA GLU A 50 -2.31 4.77 -14.81
C GLU A 50 -3.27 3.77 -14.17
N GLN A 51 -2.82 2.53 -13.92
CA GLN A 51 -3.62 1.50 -13.25
C GLN A 51 -3.97 1.83 -11.81
N VAL A 52 -3.24 2.71 -11.13
CA VAL A 52 -3.60 3.13 -9.78
C VAL A 52 -4.34 4.47 -9.71
N ASN A 53 -4.57 5.10 -10.87
CA ASN A 53 -5.11 6.44 -11.03
C ASN A 53 -4.61 7.39 -9.94
N ALA A 54 -3.28 7.43 -9.78
CA ALA A 54 -2.65 8.16 -8.68
C ALA A 54 -2.77 9.69 -8.91
N PRO A 55 -3.14 10.49 -7.87
CA PRO A 55 -3.09 11.93 -8.00
C PRO A 55 -1.65 12.41 -8.19
N GLN A 56 -1.48 13.63 -8.72
CA GLN A 56 -0.15 14.21 -9.02
C GLN A 56 0.81 14.26 -7.82
N LYS A 57 0.30 14.15 -6.59
CA LYS A 57 1.09 14.11 -5.36
C LYS A 57 0.53 13.05 -4.41
N VAL A 58 1.30 11.99 -4.17
CA VAL A 58 1.00 10.88 -3.26
C VAL A 58 2.23 10.63 -2.40
N ASP A 59 2.04 10.35 -1.11
CA ASP A 59 3.12 9.91 -0.24
C ASP A 59 3.72 8.59 -0.74
N ASN A 60 5.06 8.49 -0.76
CA ASN A 60 5.76 7.30 -1.26
C ASN A 60 5.34 6.01 -0.53
N ILE A 61 4.99 6.07 0.76
CA ILE A 61 4.52 4.89 1.48
C ILE A 61 3.19 4.42 0.91
N ILE A 62 2.27 5.37 0.64
CA ILE A 62 0.97 5.06 0.03
C ILE A 62 1.17 4.51 -1.38
N LEU A 63 2.03 5.14 -2.18
CA LEU A 63 2.33 4.69 -3.53
C LEU A 63 2.93 3.28 -3.55
N TRP A 64 3.85 2.98 -2.62
CA TRP A 64 4.44 1.66 -2.47
C TRP A 64 3.40 0.61 -2.05
N MET A 65 2.50 0.96 -1.13
CA MET A 65 1.44 0.04 -0.73
C MET A 65 0.55 -0.33 -1.91
N LEU A 66 0.25 0.64 -2.80
CA LEU A 66 -0.50 0.41 -4.03
C LEU A 66 0.23 -0.50 -5.01
N LEU A 67 1.53 -0.26 -5.20
CA LEU A 67 2.40 -1.10 -6.03
C LEU A 67 2.39 -2.54 -5.55
N MET A 68 2.66 -2.76 -4.26
CA MET A 68 2.80 -4.10 -3.70
C MET A 68 1.48 -4.84 -3.51
N SER A 69 0.36 -4.12 -3.52
CA SER A 69 -0.96 -4.73 -3.61
C SER A 69 -1.38 -5.02 -5.06
N ASN A 70 -0.65 -4.53 -6.07
CA ASN A 70 -0.95 -4.76 -7.48
C ASN A 70 -0.26 -6.00 -8.01
N GLU A 71 -0.97 -7.13 -8.03
CA GLU A 71 -0.40 -8.41 -8.46
C GLU A 71 0.19 -8.32 -9.87
N GLY A 72 -0.54 -7.76 -10.84
CA GLY A 72 -0.05 -7.64 -12.22
C GLY A 72 1.21 -6.81 -12.34
N ILE A 73 1.20 -5.58 -11.82
CA ILE A 73 2.36 -4.67 -11.87
C ILE A 73 3.50 -5.18 -10.99
N CYS A 74 3.21 -5.79 -9.84
CA CYS A 74 4.21 -6.35 -8.95
C CYS A 74 4.93 -7.52 -9.61
N ASP A 75 4.21 -8.39 -10.32
CA ASP A 75 4.79 -9.48 -11.09
C ASP A 75 5.67 -8.95 -12.24
N GLU A 76 5.21 -7.93 -12.96
CA GLU A 76 6.02 -7.24 -13.98
C GLU A 76 7.30 -6.64 -13.39
N TYR A 77 7.19 -5.96 -12.25
CA TYR A 77 8.32 -5.39 -11.52
C TYR A 77 9.30 -6.47 -11.02
N ILE A 78 8.80 -7.57 -10.46
CA ILE A 78 9.63 -8.70 -10.00
C ILE A 78 10.41 -9.29 -11.17
N SER A 79 9.73 -9.54 -12.29
CA SER A 79 10.33 -10.11 -13.49
C SER A 79 11.38 -9.17 -14.09
N GLU A 80 11.04 -7.89 -14.30
CA GLU A 80 11.92 -6.91 -14.95
C GLU A 80 13.20 -6.64 -14.15
N PHE A 81 13.06 -6.51 -12.82
CA PHE A 81 14.19 -6.20 -11.94
C PHE A 81 14.82 -7.44 -11.28
N ASN A 82 14.47 -8.63 -11.77
CA ASN A 82 14.98 -9.94 -11.34
C ASN A 82 14.99 -10.10 -9.81
N LYS A 83 13.82 -9.83 -9.20
CA LYS A 83 13.67 -9.88 -7.75
C LYS A 83 13.55 -11.31 -7.24
N GLY A 84 14.28 -11.58 -6.16
CA GLY A 84 14.32 -12.90 -5.53
C GLY A 84 13.32 -13.11 -4.39
N PHE A 85 12.42 -12.16 -4.14
CA PHE A 85 11.32 -12.37 -3.18
C PHE A 85 10.11 -12.99 -3.90
N ARG A 86 9.24 -13.66 -3.14
CA ARG A 86 8.08 -14.37 -3.70
C ARG A 86 7.16 -13.36 -4.42
N GLU A 87 6.54 -13.80 -5.53
CA GLU A 87 5.38 -13.20 -6.20
C GLU A 87 4.13 -13.26 -5.30
N ILE A 88 4.27 -12.82 -4.06
CA ILE A 88 3.21 -12.82 -3.05
C ILE A 88 3.28 -11.48 -2.35
N ILE A 89 2.12 -10.85 -2.26
CA ILE A 89 1.89 -9.59 -1.55
C ILE A 89 2.50 -9.66 -0.14
N PRO A 90 3.40 -8.72 0.24
CA PRO A 90 4.07 -8.72 1.55
C PRO A 90 3.10 -8.20 2.63
N VAL A 91 2.13 -9.02 2.98
CA VAL A 91 1.00 -8.66 3.84
C VAL A 91 1.41 -8.01 5.16
N SER A 92 2.39 -8.59 5.84
CA SER A 92 2.84 -8.08 7.14
C SER A 92 3.44 -6.68 7.02
N ASP A 93 4.25 -6.44 5.98
CA ASP A 93 4.88 -5.16 5.71
C ASP A 93 3.83 -4.08 5.39
N LEU A 94 2.82 -4.46 4.60
CA LEU A 94 1.70 -3.61 4.25
C LEU A 94 0.84 -3.24 5.47
N ALA A 95 0.55 -4.21 6.34
CA ALA A 95 -0.21 -3.99 7.57
C ALA A 95 0.56 -3.08 8.55
N ASP A 96 1.87 -3.32 8.71
CA ASP A 96 2.75 -2.51 9.54
C ASP A 96 2.75 -1.03 9.08
N LEU A 97 2.91 -0.78 7.77
CA LEU A 97 2.92 0.57 7.20
C LEU A 97 1.54 1.24 7.26
N LEU A 98 0.45 0.50 7.04
CA LEU A 98 -0.89 1.05 7.15
C LEU A 98 -1.19 1.55 8.57
N LEU A 99 -0.86 0.74 9.59
CA LEU A 99 -1.04 1.12 10.98
C LEU A 99 -0.16 2.32 11.35
N TYR A 100 1.05 2.39 10.81
CA TYR A 100 1.92 3.54 10.96
C TYR A 100 1.36 4.83 10.32
N LEU A 101 0.79 4.74 9.11
CA LEU A 101 0.16 5.90 8.45
C LEU A 101 -1.06 6.38 9.23
N VAL A 102 -1.90 5.46 9.70
CA VAL A 102 -3.08 5.79 10.53
C VAL A 102 -2.63 6.45 11.84
N TYR A 103 -1.62 5.90 12.52
CA TYR A 103 -1.05 6.52 13.72
C TYR A 103 -0.48 7.91 13.43
N SER A 104 0.28 8.07 12.35
CA SER A 104 0.87 9.36 11.96
C SER A 104 -0.19 10.40 11.65
N LYS A 105 -1.27 10.01 10.98
CA LYS A 105 -2.39 10.92 10.69
C LYS A 105 -3.20 11.24 11.94
N LYS A 106 -3.56 10.23 12.74
CA LYS A 106 -4.54 10.35 13.82
C LYS A 106 -3.94 10.90 15.11
N ILE A 107 -2.74 10.43 15.49
CA ILE A 107 -2.10 10.80 16.76
C ILE A 107 -1.13 11.97 16.58
N LYS A 108 -0.31 11.93 15.52
CA LYS A 108 0.69 12.98 15.26
C LYS A 108 0.15 14.14 14.42
N ASN A 109 -1.06 14.01 13.86
CA ASN A 109 -1.69 14.99 12.97
C ASN A 109 -0.78 15.39 11.78
N ILE A 110 -0.01 14.44 11.25
CA ILE A 110 0.83 14.66 10.07
C ILE A 110 -0.07 14.65 8.82
N GLU A 111 0.13 15.61 7.93
CA GLU A 111 -0.51 15.59 6.61
C GLU A 111 0.17 14.57 5.71
N LEU A 112 -0.64 13.69 5.11
CA LEU A 112 -0.20 12.63 4.23
C LEU A 112 -0.97 12.77 2.91
N ASP A 113 -0.27 13.19 1.87
CA ASP A 113 -0.82 13.37 0.53
C ASP A 113 -1.31 12.03 0.00
N GLY A 114 -2.60 11.95 -0.37
CA GLY A 114 -3.22 10.70 -0.82
C GLY A 114 -3.79 9.80 0.28
N PHE A 115 -3.75 10.19 1.57
CA PHE A 115 -4.30 9.35 2.66
C PHE A 115 -5.79 9.01 2.49
N LYS A 116 -6.58 9.92 1.91
CA LYS A 116 -8.00 9.68 1.60
C LYS A 116 -8.22 8.53 0.61
N TYR A 117 -7.22 8.24 -0.23
CA TYR A 117 -7.26 7.13 -1.17
C TYR A 117 -7.32 5.77 -0.47
N LEU A 118 -6.86 5.69 0.78
CA LEU A 118 -6.98 4.48 1.60
C LEU A 118 -8.37 4.33 2.26
N LEU A 119 -9.30 5.27 2.07
CA LEU A 119 -10.51 5.41 2.90
C LEU A 119 -11.86 5.48 2.15
N GLU A 120 -11.88 5.89 0.87
CA GLU A 120 -13.10 6.16 0.11
C GLU A 120 -13.30 5.10 -0.98
N TYR A 121 -14.23 4.14 -0.80
CA TYR A 121 -14.75 3.31 -1.89
C TYR A 121 -16.15 2.72 -1.62
N GLU A 122 -16.99 2.62 -2.66
CA GLU A 122 -18.45 2.41 -2.57
C GLU A 122 -19.03 1.15 -3.27
N GLU A 123 -18.24 0.23 -3.86
CA GLU A 123 -18.80 -0.95 -4.59
C GLU A 123 -18.63 -2.34 -3.93
N GLU A 124 -19.59 -3.24 -4.19
CA GLU A 124 -19.68 -4.64 -3.71
C GLU A 124 -18.85 -5.64 -4.53
N GLY A 125 -18.29 -6.67 -3.86
CA GLY A 125 -17.87 -7.94 -4.49
C GLY A 125 -16.48 -8.46 -4.10
N ILE A 126 -16.42 -9.38 -3.13
CA ILE A 126 -15.27 -10.32 -2.97
C ILE A 126 -15.86 -11.70 -2.65
N GLU A 127 -15.64 -12.68 -3.52
CA GLU A 127 -16.31 -13.98 -3.47
C GLU A 127 -15.62 -15.03 -2.59
N GLU A 128 -14.36 -14.90 -2.17
CA GLU A 128 -13.74 -15.81 -1.17
C GLU A 128 -12.75 -15.09 -0.24
N ALA A 129 -12.77 -15.50 1.04
CA ALA A 129 -12.22 -14.76 2.18
C ALA A 129 -11.53 -15.69 3.19
N ASP A 130 -10.37 -15.29 3.75
CA ASP A 130 -9.98 -15.67 5.12
C ASP A 130 -8.90 -14.74 5.74
N GLN A 131 -9.03 -14.49 7.06
CA GLN A 131 -8.17 -13.82 8.07
C GLN A 131 -7.41 -12.51 7.77
N PHE A 132 -7.39 -12.02 6.54
CA PHE A 132 -6.57 -10.90 6.08
C PHE A 132 -7.34 -9.58 5.90
N CYS A 133 -8.04 -9.07 6.92
CA CYS A 133 -8.83 -7.83 6.78
C CYS A 133 -8.04 -6.60 6.28
N PHE A 134 -6.72 -6.51 6.51
CA PHE A 134 -5.89 -5.42 5.98
C PHE A 134 -5.37 -5.69 4.56
N THR A 135 -4.98 -6.93 4.22
CA THR A 135 -4.66 -7.30 2.83
C THR A 135 -5.87 -7.19 1.94
N ASN A 136 -7.05 -7.57 2.44
CA ASN A 136 -8.30 -7.45 1.72
C ASN A 136 -8.61 -5.98 1.42
N VAL A 137 -8.30 -5.05 2.33
CA VAL A 137 -8.45 -3.62 2.05
C VAL A 137 -7.46 -3.15 0.98
N LEU A 138 -6.24 -3.68 0.93
CA LEU A 138 -5.22 -3.26 -0.02
C LEU A 138 -5.38 -3.90 -1.41
N LEU A 139 -5.65 -5.20 -1.48
CA LEU A 139 -6.09 -5.91 -2.68
C LEU A 139 -7.38 -5.30 -3.24
N TYR A 140 -8.33 -4.94 -2.36
CA TYR A 140 -9.51 -4.19 -2.77
C TYR A 140 -9.09 -2.84 -3.33
N ILE A 141 -8.38 -1.97 -2.59
CA ILE A 141 -7.92 -0.66 -3.09
C ILE A 141 -7.21 -0.78 -4.46
N GLN A 142 -6.43 -1.82 -4.68
CA GLN A 142 -5.75 -2.06 -5.93
C GLN A 142 -6.68 -2.49 -7.07
N LYS A 143 -7.48 -3.56 -6.91
CA LYS A 143 -8.43 -4.01 -7.94
C LYS A 143 -9.38 -2.90 -8.39
N LEU A 144 -9.67 -1.99 -7.47
CA LEU A 144 -10.57 -0.85 -7.69
C LEU A 144 -9.99 0.27 -8.55
N LYS A 145 -8.69 0.25 -8.83
CA LYS A 145 -8.04 1.27 -9.66
C LYS A 145 -7.68 0.75 -11.05
N GLU A 146 -7.63 -0.56 -11.26
CA GLU A 146 -7.39 -1.18 -12.56
C GLU A 146 -8.47 -0.70 -13.54
N VAL A 147 -8.06 0.13 -14.51
CA VAL A 147 -8.97 0.64 -15.54
C VAL A 147 -9.25 -0.48 -16.53
N GLN A 148 -10.52 -0.80 -16.78
CA GLN A 148 -10.90 -1.75 -17.83
C GLN A 148 -10.43 -1.23 -19.19
N ILE A 149 -9.48 -1.93 -19.82
CA ILE A 149 -9.18 -1.75 -21.24
C ILE A 149 -10.26 -2.49 -22.03
N GLU A 150 -11.21 -1.74 -22.61
CA GLU A 150 -12.19 -2.30 -23.55
C GLU A 150 -11.46 -2.76 -24.83
N PHE A 151 -11.65 -4.04 -25.20
CA PHE A 151 -11.27 -4.62 -26.50
C PHE A 151 -12.45 -4.61 -27.47
#